data_AF-A0A938LL38-F1
#
_entry.id   AF-A0A938LL38-F1
#
_cell.length_a   1.000
_cell.length_b   1.000
_cell.length_c   1.000
_cell.angle_alpha   90.00
_cell.angle_beta   90.00
_cell.angle_gamma   90.00
#
_symmetry.space_group_name_H-M   'P 1'
#
loop_
_entity.id
_entity.type
_entity.pdbx_description
1 polymer ?
#
loop_
_entity_poly.entity_id
_entity_poly.type
_entity_poly.pdbx_seq_one_letter_code
_entity_poly.pdbx_strand_id
1 'polypeptide(L)'
;MRTTRIDIEGRAGHYATISRKPGARVIEIAVLTPGQPGPVGGGETFNVDATNEDSQRYAAARLQKRLDGYQGAAGDIADYLRAIQTFAD
;
A
#
# COMPACT_ATOMS: atom_id res chain seq x y z
N MET A 1 -10.71 12.10 12.92
CA MET A 1 -11.24 10.99 12.09
C MET A 1 -10.24 9.84 12.19
N ARG A 2 -10.64 8.65 12.65
CA ARG A 2 -9.76 7.45 12.66
C ARG A 2 -9.99 6.71 11.34
N THR A 3 -9.21 7.05 10.31
CA THR A 3 -9.22 6.29 9.05
C THR A 3 -8.68 4.89 9.35
N THR A 4 -9.52 3.87 9.22
CA THR A 4 -9.15 2.46 9.50
C THR A 4 -8.75 1.70 8.25
N ARG A 5 -9.09 2.24 7.07
CA ARG A 5 -8.86 1.65 5.76
C ARG A 5 -8.83 2.72 4.67
N ILE A 6 -7.91 2.61 3.73
CA ILE A 6 -7.85 3.38 2.48
C ILE A 6 -7.77 2.37 1.34
N ASP A 7 -8.67 2.48 0.38
CA ASP A 7 -8.64 1.71 -0.86
C ASP A 7 -8.12 2.60 -1.99
N ILE A 8 -7.18 2.08 -2.76
CA ILE A 8 -6.53 2.74 -3.88
C ILE A 8 -6.82 1.91 -5.13
N GLU A 9 -7.40 2.57 -6.13
CA GLU A 9 -7.57 1.99 -7.46
C GLU A 9 -6.38 2.40 -8.34
N GLY A 10 -5.72 1.41 -8.93
CA GLY A 10 -4.67 1.61 -9.93
C GLY A 10 -5.22 1.45 -11.35
N ARG A 11 -4.39 0.91 -12.26
CA ARG A 11 -4.85 0.50 -13.60
C ARG A 11 -5.95 -0.57 -13.52
N ALA A 12 -6.76 -0.70 -14.57
CA ALA A 12 -7.90 -1.62 -14.62
C ALA A 12 -7.61 -2.99 -13.97
N GLY A 13 -8.39 -3.32 -12.93
CA GLY A 13 -8.28 -4.57 -12.18
C GLY A 13 -7.26 -4.58 -11.04
N HIS A 14 -6.43 -3.54 -10.87
CA HIS A 14 -5.42 -3.46 -9.83
C HIS A 14 -5.91 -2.58 -8.68
N TYR A 15 -5.90 -3.15 -7.47
CA TYR A 15 -6.41 -2.49 -6.28
C TYR A 15 -5.41 -2.66 -5.16
N ALA A 16 -5.30 -1.67 -4.28
CA ALA A 16 -4.61 -1.83 -3.02
C ALA A 16 -5.49 -1.38 -1.87
N THR A 17 -5.42 -2.09 -0.77
CA THR A 17 -6.06 -1.73 0.49
C THR A 17 -4.96 -1.54 1.52
N ILE A 18 -4.88 -0.33 2.06
CA ILE A 18 -4.02 0.01 3.20
C ILE A 18 -4.91 0.01 4.43
N SER A 19 -4.51 -0.71 5.47
CA SER A 19 -5.24 -0.74 6.74
C SER A 19 -4.29 -0.85 7.92
N ARG A 20 -4.73 -0.36 9.07
CA ARG A 20 -4.00 -0.52 10.34
C ARG A 20 -5.01 -0.79 11.44
N LYS A 21 -4.80 -1.87 12.18
CA LYS A 21 -5.60 -2.15 13.37
C LYS A 21 -5.31 -1.09 14.45
N PRO A 22 -6.32 -0.59 15.18
CA PRO A 22 -6.10 0.36 16.26
C PRO A 22 -5.04 -0.15 17.26
N GLY A 23 -3.99 0.63 17.51
CA GLY A 23 -2.91 0.24 18.41
C GLY A 23 -1.87 -0.74 17.84
N ALA A 24 -2.02 -1.20 16.58
CA ALA A 24 -0.99 -2.01 15.94
C ALA A 24 0.23 -1.15 15.55
N ARG A 25 1.42 -1.73 15.61
CA ARG A 25 2.66 -1.10 15.10
C ARG A 25 2.87 -1.32 13.60
N VAL A 26 2.04 -2.14 12.98
CA VAL A 26 2.14 -2.55 11.59
C VAL A 26 0.96 -2.07 10.78
N ILE A 27 1.25 -1.53 9.61
CA ILE A 27 0.30 -1.18 8.55
C ILE A 27 0.28 -2.38 7.59
N GLU A 28 -0.91 -2.92 7.34
CA GLU A 28 -1.13 -4.02 6.41
C GLU A 28 -1.53 -3.45 5.05
N ILE A 29 -0.81 -3.86 4.00
CA ILE A 29 -1.07 -3.45 2.62
C ILE A 29 -1.38 -4.70 1.82
N ALA A 30 -2.62 -4.80 1.35
CA ALA A 30 -3.08 -5.85 0.46
C ALA A 30 -3.18 -5.32 -0.96
N VAL A 31 -2.50 -5.92 -1.92
CA VAL A 31 -2.54 -5.56 -3.34
C VAL A 31 -3.22 -6.66 -4.11
N LEU A 32 -4.40 -6.38 -4.68
CA LEU A 32 -5.09 -7.25 -5.62
C LEU A 32 -4.60 -6.94 -7.04
N THR A 33 -4.11 -7.95 -7.75
CA THR A 33 -3.58 -7.81 -9.11
C THR A 33 -4.10 -8.96 -9.96
N PRO A 34 -4.80 -8.69 -11.09
CA PRO A 34 -5.34 -9.74 -11.94
C PRO A 34 -4.21 -10.62 -12.49
N GLY A 35 -4.34 -11.94 -12.36
CA GLY A 35 -3.41 -12.91 -12.97
C GLY A 35 -2.17 -13.23 -12.14
N GLN A 36 -2.02 -12.70 -10.91
CA GLN A 36 -0.94 -13.09 -10.00
C GLN A 36 -1.40 -14.23 -9.08
N PRO A 37 -0.65 -15.32 -8.87
CA PRO A 37 -1.06 -16.38 -7.95
C PRO A 37 -1.04 -15.88 -6.50
N GLY A 38 -2.21 -15.93 -5.84
CA GLY A 38 -2.42 -15.59 -4.44
C GLY A 38 -3.76 -16.16 -3.94
N PRO A 39 -4.01 -16.22 -2.61
CA PRO A 39 -5.21 -16.87 -2.08
C PRO A 39 -6.48 -16.15 -2.58
N VAL A 40 -7.27 -16.88 -3.39
CA VAL A 40 -8.56 -16.54 -4.01
C VAL A 40 -8.68 -15.09 -4.51
N GLY A 41 -8.30 -14.85 -5.77
CA GLY A 41 -8.47 -13.55 -6.45
C GLY A 41 -7.18 -12.91 -6.95
N GLY A 42 -6.03 -13.48 -6.60
CA GLY A 42 -4.71 -13.04 -7.07
C GLY A 42 -4.25 -11.73 -6.45
N GLY A 43 -3.35 -11.82 -5.46
CA GLY A 43 -2.87 -10.66 -4.74
C GLY A 43 -1.73 -10.97 -3.80
N GLU A 44 -1.07 -9.91 -3.34
CA GLU A 44 0.06 -9.93 -2.40
C GLU A 44 -0.31 -9.08 -1.18
N THR A 45 -0.13 -9.62 0.02
CA THR A 45 -0.25 -8.84 1.26
C THR A 45 1.13 -8.71 1.90
N PHE A 46 1.49 -7.51 2.34
CA PHE A 46 2.72 -7.26 3.06
C PHE A 46 2.51 -6.24 4.20
N ASN A 47 3.36 -6.36 5.22
CA ASN A 47 3.31 -5.52 6.40
C ASN A 47 4.41 -4.46 6.34
N VAL A 48 4.08 -3.27 6.84
CA VAL A 48 4.96 -2.11 6.90
C VAL A 48 5.01 -1.62 8.33
N ASP A 49 6.19 -1.28 8.82
CA ASP A 49 6.34 -0.69 10.15
C ASP A 49 5.84 0.76 10.14
N ALA A 50 4.88 1.07 11.01
CA ALA A 50 4.29 2.40 11.14
C ALA A 50 5.28 3.44 11.70
N THR A 51 6.40 3.02 12.29
CA THR A 51 7.39 3.89 12.93
C THR A 51 8.66 4.06 12.11
N ASN A 52 8.81 3.33 10.99
CA ASN A 52 10.02 3.34 10.16
C ASN A 52 9.73 3.99 8.80
N GLU A 53 10.22 5.20 8.60
CA GLU A 53 10.00 5.98 7.38
C GLU A 53 10.58 5.29 6.13
N ASP A 54 11.74 4.63 6.22
CA ASP A 54 12.32 3.89 5.09
C ASP A 54 11.44 2.72 4.67
N SER A 55 10.84 2.02 5.63
CA SER A 55 9.86 0.96 5.35
C SER A 55 8.62 1.51 4.63
N GLN A 56 8.16 2.70 5.03
CA GLN A 56 7.01 3.36 4.41
C GLN A 56 7.31 3.82 2.98
N ARG A 57 8.50 4.41 2.74
CA ARG A 57 8.95 4.80 1.40
C ARG A 57 9.12 3.59 0.48
N TYR A 58 9.70 2.51 0.99
CA TYR A 58 9.83 1.27 0.23
C TYR A 58 8.45 0.69 -0.15
N ALA A 59 7.50 0.72 0.78
CA ALA A 59 6.13 0.29 0.54
C ALA A 59 5.41 1.16 -0.51
N ALA A 60 5.58 2.48 -0.46
CA ALA A 60 5.01 3.41 -1.44
C ALA A 60 5.54 3.12 -2.87
N ALA A 61 6.85 2.93 -3.02
CA ALA A 61 7.45 2.57 -4.30
C ALA A 61 6.97 1.20 -4.82
N ARG A 62 6.78 0.23 -3.92
CA ARG A 62 6.24 -1.09 -4.27
C ARG A 62 4.78 -1.00 -4.73
N LEU A 63 3.97 -0.19 -4.05
CA LEU A 63 2.57 0.06 -4.42
C LEU A 63 2.46 0.66 -5.83
N GLN A 64 3.19 1.74 -6.09
CA GLN A 64 3.21 2.37 -7.41
C GLN A 64 3.58 1.37 -8.50
N LYS A 65 4.65 0.58 -8.29
CA LYS A 65 5.08 -0.43 -9.26
C LYS A 65 3.99 -1.46 -9.58
N ARG A 66 3.15 -1.82 -8.60
CA ARG A 66 2.10 -2.82 -8.79
C ARG A 66 0.82 -2.24 -9.37
N LEU A 67 0.43 -1.04 -8.94
CA LEU A 67 -0.80 -0.38 -9.37
C LEU A 67 -0.64 0.29 -10.74
N ASP A 68 0.50 0.93 -10.98
CA ASP A 68 0.76 1.72 -12.18
C ASP A 68 1.63 0.97 -13.20
N GLY A 69 2.33 -0.09 -12.76
CA GLY A 69 3.20 -0.90 -13.62
C GLY A 69 4.58 -0.30 -13.87
N TYR A 70 4.89 0.86 -13.29
CA TYR A 70 6.21 1.48 -13.33
C TYR A 70 6.61 2.00 -11.94
N GLN A 71 7.91 2.16 -11.71
CA GLN A 71 8.44 2.79 -10.50
C GLN A 71 8.98 4.16 -10.90
N GLY A 72 8.28 5.22 -10.48
CA GLY A 72 8.67 6.60 -10.70
C GLY A 72 9.73 7.10 -9.72
N ALA A 73 10.03 8.39 -9.79
CA ALA A 73 10.93 9.07 -8.87
C ALA A 73 10.24 9.32 -7.52
N ALA A 74 10.98 9.87 -6.55
CA ALA A 74 10.46 10.17 -5.21
C ALA A 74 9.20 11.05 -5.21
N GLY A 75 9.01 11.90 -6.23
CA GLY A 75 7.80 12.71 -6.39
C GLY A 75 6.58 11.88 -6.80
N ASP A 76 6.76 10.84 -7.61
CA ASP A 76 5.64 10.03 -8.13
C ASP A 76 5.08 9.05 -7.08
N ILE A 77 5.82 8.79 -5.99
CA ILE A 77 5.37 7.97 -4.86
C ILE A 77 4.75 8.80 -3.73
N ALA A 78 4.74 10.12 -3.83
CA ALA A 78 4.37 11.01 -2.72
C ALA A 78 2.92 10.80 -2.26
N ASP A 79 1.98 10.59 -3.18
CA ASP A 79 0.58 10.31 -2.83
C ASP A 79 0.43 8.97 -2.11
N TYR A 80 1.12 7.93 -2.57
CA TYR A 80 1.15 6.62 -1.90
C TYR A 80 1.78 6.71 -0.51
N LEU A 81 2.88 7.46 -0.38
CA LEU A 81 3.55 7.68 0.89
C LEU A 81 2.64 8.42 1.88
N ARG A 82 1.94 9.46 1.42
CA ARG A 82 0.99 10.22 2.25
C ARG A 82 -0.18 9.35 2.72
N ALA A 83 -0.67 8.45 1.88
CA ALA A 83 -1.71 7.49 2.26
C ALA A 83 -1.20 6.54 3.36
N ILE A 84 0.04 6.04 3.25
CA ILE A 84 0.66 5.20 4.29
C ILE A 84 0.88 5.99 5.59
N GLN A 85 1.39 7.21 5.49
CA GLN A 85 1.66 8.08 6.64
C GLN A 85 0.39 8.48 7.40
N THR A 86 -0.76 8.50 6.73
CA THR A 86 -2.06 8.69 7.41
C THR A 86 -2.34 7.60 8.45
N PHE A 87 -1.74 6.42 8.28
CA PHE A 87 -1.80 5.33 9.25
C PHE A 87 -0.58 5.26 10.18
N ALA A 88 0.45 6.09 9.97
CA ALA A 88 1.60 6.16 10.87
C ALA A 88 1.34 7.05 12.09
N ASP A 89 0.44 8.03 11.95
CA ASP A 89 -0.03 8.94 13.02
C ASP A 89 -0.82 8.23 14.14
#